data_AF-A0A8S2VR41-F1
#
_entry.id   AF-A0A8S2VR41-F1
#
_cell.length_a   1.000
_cell.length_b   1.000
_cell.length_c   1.000
_cell.angle_alpha   90.00
_cell.angle_beta   90.00
_cell.angle_gamma   90.00
#
_symmetry.space_group_name_H-M   'P 1'
#
loop_
_entity.id
_entity.type
_entity.pdbx_description
1 polymer ?
#
loop_
_entity_poly.entity_id
_entity_poly.type
_entity_poly.pdbx_seq_one_letter_code
_entity_poly.pdbx_strand_id
1 'polypeptide(L)'
;VSQYCFATCSYREKKSEPTEMMPLEGYTVDYAEPDNGLIMHDAKYFLKAVREGDVVTFATNEENERHSWVQALYRATGQAHKPTPPITATAKSSQGIATSGQKDQIDGDRSKILGFDEYIQSDPCKFDHHDLFKALQTATLDFRLSDPYCSLGWLSPGQSYVLEEYCSRYGVRGCLRHLYYLNDLLDRAEQTFMIDPQLLHYSYVFCASHVSGNRPDSSVSTITMEEKDRFYEIKQRLKTFLEHQVTNFRFAFPFGRPDGALKATLSLLERVLAKDLSTPISRDDIRYFIRKCLENAAYTNYTRVSDQAKIEGEREIHQQTDNEIIYNNDDSPRKKIDDLIHLAELCIELLQQDCEHYQEAFKQYNDLLIEHEEIFWSLFAVDMEHVIDQQPIESWDSFPLFQLLNDYLRLHDTLSNGRFHQQLRDTFAPLVIRYVDLMESCIAQSIHKGFEKENWKSKTRGCATSEDMLWKLDALQCFIRDLHWPDAMFGEHLEKRLKQMASDMIEACGKRYRRFIA
;
A
#
# COMPACT_ATOMS: atom_id res chain seq x y z
N VAL A 1 -0.53 -17.53 30.26
CA VAL A 1 -0.85 -17.30 31.70
C VAL A 1 -2.33 -16.99 31.77
N SER A 2 -3.14 -17.84 32.43
CA SER A 2 -4.55 -17.52 32.71
C SER A 2 -4.65 -16.88 34.09
N GLN A 3 -5.81 -16.30 34.45
CA GLN A 3 -6.04 -15.62 35.74
C GLN A 3 -5.71 -16.47 36.99
N TYR A 4 -5.48 -17.78 36.87
CA TYR A 4 -5.27 -18.68 38.01
C TYR A 4 -4.12 -19.70 37.83
N CYS A 5 -3.32 -19.60 36.77
CA CYS A 5 -2.22 -20.55 36.52
C CYS A 5 -0.98 -19.85 35.95
N PHE A 6 0.11 -19.87 36.72
CA PHE A 6 1.43 -19.38 36.33
C PHE A 6 2.29 -20.53 35.82
N ALA A 7 3.07 -20.27 34.76
CA ALA A 7 4.00 -21.23 34.20
C ALA A 7 5.28 -20.52 33.75
N THR A 8 6.41 -21.22 33.78
CA THR A 8 7.64 -20.82 33.09
C THR A 8 7.62 -21.41 31.69
N CYS A 9 7.99 -20.59 30.70
CA CYS A 9 7.96 -20.97 29.29
C CYS A 9 9.32 -20.64 28.65
N SER A 10 9.91 -21.61 27.97
CA SER A 10 11.12 -21.41 27.16
C SER A 10 10.74 -21.21 25.70
N TYR A 11 11.25 -20.15 25.07
CA TYR A 11 10.99 -19.83 23.67
C TYR A 11 12.28 -19.91 22.86
N ARG A 12 12.21 -20.45 21.64
CA ARG A 12 13.29 -20.31 20.65
C ARG A 12 13.15 -18.98 19.93
N GLU A 13 14.28 -18.39 19.54
CA GLU A 13 14.29 -17.17 18.74
C GLU A 13 13.36 -17.30 17.52
N LYS A 14 12.53 -16.26 17.32
CA LYS A 14 11.59 -16.14 16.19
C LYS A 14 10.46 -17.18 16.14
N LYS A 15 10.09 -17.80 17.27
CA LYS A 15 8.88 -18.65 17.38
C LYS A 15 7.91 -18.13 18.43
N SER A 16 6.62 -18.16 18.11
CA SER A 16 5.50 -17.72 18.98
C SER A 16 5.02 -18.80 19.95
N GLU A 17 5.40 -20.06 19.74
CA GLU A 17 5.03 -21.20 20.62
C GLU A 17 6.18 -21.58 21.57
N PRO A 18 5.90 -21.84 22.86
CA PRO A 18 6.91 -22.25 23.81
C PRO A 18 7.40 -23.67 23.50
N THR A 19 8.72 -23.88 23.55
CA THR A 19 9.37 -25.18 23.35
C THR A 19 9.29 -26.05 24.60
N GLU A 20 9.38 -25.43 25.78
CA GLU A 20 9.17 -26.08 27.07
C GLU A 20 8.23 -25.21 27.91
N MET A 21 7.31 -25.85 28.64
CA MET A 21 6.36 -25.18 29.51
C MET A 21 6.26 -25.96 30.82
N MET A 22 6.49 -25.27 31.94
CA MET A 22 6.45 -25.85 33.28
C MET A 22 5.49 -25.04 34.16
N PRO A 23 4.36 -25.63 34.63
CA PRO A 23 3.46 -24.96 35.56
C PRO A 23 4.13 -24.79 36.92
N LEU A 24 3.95 -23.62 37.54
CA LEU A 24 4.57 -23.24 38.83
C LEU A 24 3.72 -23.61 40.05
N GLU A 25 2.61 -24.31 39.85
CA GLU A 25 1.72 -24.71 40.94
C GLU A 25 2.37 -25.75 41.85
N GLY A 26 2.42 -25.45 43.15
CA GLY A 26 3.04 -26.28 44.17
C GLY A 26 4.57 -26.19 44.26
N TYR A 27 5.21 -25.32 43.47
CA TYR A 27 6.65 -25.08 43.56
C TYR A 27 6.98 -24.04 44.63
N THR A 28 8.12 -24.20 45.29
CA THR A 28 8.75 -23.16 46.11
C THR A 28 10.10 -22.78 45.52
N VAL A 29 10.38 -21.49 45.39
CA VAL A 29 11.65 -20.94 44.91
C VAL A 29 12.55 -20.54 46.09
N ASP A 30 13.84 -20.84 45.98
CA ASP A 30 14.88 -20.29 46.86
C ASP A 30 16.19 -20.03 46.10
N TYR A 31 17.06 -19.22 46.70
CA TYR A 31 18.42 -19.00 46.22
C TYR A 31 19.23 -20.29 46.36
N ALA A 32 20.04 -20.61 45.35
CA ALA A 32 20.89 -21.79 45.37
C ALA A 32 22.37 -21.40 45.22
N GLU A 33 23.22 -22.18 45.88
CA GLU A 33 24.68 -22.12 45.68
C GLU A 33 25.06 -22.78 44.34
N PRO A 34 26.20 -22.37 43.74
CA PRO A 34 26.70 -22.99 42.52
C PRO A 34 26.97 -24.48 42.73
N ASP A 35 26.30 -25.31 41.94
CA ASP A 35 26.49 -26.75 41.98
C ASP A 35 27.74 -27.12 41.19
N ASN A 36 28.81 -27.54 41.86
CA ASN A 36 30.10 -27.87 41.25
C ASN A 36 30.03 -29.02 40.23
N GLY A 37 28.89 -29.71 40.11
CA GLY A 37 28.67 -30.82 39.17
C GLY A 37 28.02 -30.45 37.83
N LEU A 38 27.48 -29.23 37.67
CA LEU A 38 26.80 -28.79 36.44
C LEU A 38 27.67 -27.75 35.73
N ILE A 39 28.54 -28.21 34.83
CA ILE A 39 29.26 -27.35 33.89
C ILE A 39 28.27 -26.89 32.81
N MET A 40 27.32 -26.03 33.19
CA MET A 40 26.61 -25.18 32.23
C MET A 40 27.49 -23.96 31.98
N HIS A 41 27.93 -23.79 30.74
CA HIS A 41 28.78 -22.69 30.30
C HIS A 41 28.24 -21.32 30.79
N ASP A 42 29.12 -20.54 31.43
CA ASP A 42 29.00 -19.13 31.83
C ASP A 42 28.00 -18.68 32.92
N ALA A 43 27.17 -19.55 33.48
CA ALA A 43 26.23 -19.12 34.53
C ALA A 43 26.88 -18.98 35.93
N LYS A 44 26.68 -17.83 36.57
CA LYS A 44 27.34 -17.46 37.85
C LYS A 44 26.42 -17.51 39.07
N TYR A 45 25.11 -17.40 38.87
CA TYR A 45 24.13 -17.29 39.94
C TYR A 45 22.99 -18.29 39.71
N PHE A 46 22.61 -19.01 40.77
CA PHE A 46 21.63 -20.09 40.67
C PHE A 46 20.43 -19.86 41.58
N LEU A 47 19.29 -20.38 41.18
CA LEU A 47 18.07 -20.46 41.97
C LEU A 47 17.37 -21.80 41.71
N LYS A 48 16.68 -22.34 42.71
CA LYS A 48 16.00 -23.65 42.60
C LYS A 48 14.52 -23.49 42.84
N ALA A 49 13.72 -24.13 42.01
CA ALA A 49 12.30 -24.36 42.25
C ALA A 49 12.09 -25.83 42.63
N VAL A 50 11.52 -26.07 43.81
CA VAL A 50 11.35 -27.41 44.37
C VAL A 50 9.87 -27.71 44.56
N ARG A 51 9.45 -28.90 44.13
CA ARG A 51 8.15 -29.52 44.42
C ARG A 51 8.40 -30.98 44.83
N GLU A 52 7.52 -31.62 45.59
CA GLU A 52 7.72 -32.99 46.09
C GLU A 52 8.28 -33.97 45.03
N GLY A 53 9.58 -34.29 45.11
CA GLY A 53 10.28 -35.19 44.19
C GLY A 53 10.84 -34.55 42.90
N ASP A 54 10.62 -33.26 42.65
CA ASP A 54 11.07 -32.53 41.47
C ASP A 54 11.86 -31.27 41.85
N VAL A 55 13.04 -31.10 41.24
CA VAL A 55 13.96 -29.99 41.50
C VAL A 55 14.42 -29.41 40.18
N VAL A 56 13.96 -28.19 39.88
CA VAL A 56 14.37 -27.45 38.69
C VAL A 56 15.36 -26.37 39.11
N THR A 57 16.56 -26.40 38.51
CA THR A 57 17.60 -25.40 38.76
C THR A 57 17.66 -24.42 37.59
N PHE A 58 17.51 -23.13 37.88
CA PHE A 58 17.70 -22.06 36.92
C PHE A 58 19.03 -21.36 37.19
N ALA A 59 19.62 -20.81 36.14
CA ALA A 59 20.91 -20.15 36.21
C ALA A 59 20.87 -18.81 35.46
N THR A 60 21.52 -17.79 36.02
CA THR A 60 21.66 -16.46 35.43
C THR A 60 23.12 -15.99 35.48
N ASN A 61 23.47 -15.07 34.59
CA ASN A 61 24.82 -14.50 34.55
C ASN A 61 24.96 -13.30 35.49
N GLU A 62 23.84 -12.65 35.83
CA GLU A 62 23.80 -11.47 36.68
C GLU A 62 23.03 -11.71 37.99
N GLU A 63 23.50 -11.09 39.08
CA GLU A 63 22.87 -11.19 40.40
C GLU A 63 21.54 -10.41 40.49
N ASN A 64 21.46 -9.26 39.80
CA ASN A 64 20.25 -8.45 39.74
C ASN A 64 19.11 -9.19 39.02
N GLU A 65 19.43 -9.90 37.93
CA GLU A 65 18.47 -10.77 37.24
C GLU A 65 18.01 -11.92 38.14
N ARG A 66 18.94 -12.59 38.84
CA ARG A 66 18.57 -13.62 39.84
C ARG A 66 17.57 -13.07 40.85
N HIS A 67 17.82 -11.88 41.39
CA HIS A 67 16.92 -11.27 42.37
C HIS A 67 15.52 -11.01 41.79
N SER A 68 15.45 -10.43 40.59
CA SER A 68 14.19 -10.18 39.87
C SER A 68 13.43 -11.48 39.59
N TRP A 69 14.10 -12.52 39.13
CA TRP A 69 13.51 -13.84 38.87
C TRP A 69 12.99 -14.51 40.13
N VAL A 70 13.74 -14.47 41.25
CA VAL A 70 13.27 -15.00 42.53
C VAL A 70 12.04 -14.24 43.03
N GLN A 71 11.98 -12.91 42.89
CA GLN A 71 10.79 -12.14 43.27
C GLN A 71 9.57 -12.44 42.39
N ALA A 72 9.78 -12.61 41.08
CA ALA A 72 8.71 -12.97 40.16
C ALA A 72 8.14 -14.37 40.46
N LEU A 73 9.02 -15.37 40.66
CA LEU A 73 8.66 -16.73 41.03
C LEU A 73 8.00 -16.80 42.42
N TYR A 74 8.49 -16.03 43.40
CA TYR A 74 7.88 -15.93 44.73
C TYR A 74 6.42 -15.45 44.64
N ARG A 75 6.15 -14.41 43.83
CA ARG A 75 4.78 -13.90 43.60
C ARG A 75 3.91 -14.92 42.86
N ALA A 76 4.48 -15.61 41.88
CA ALA A 76 3.75 -16.58 41.05
C ALA A 76 3.43 -17.89 41.78
N THR A 77 4.32 -18.35 42.68
CA THR A 77 4.14 -19.57 43.48
C THR A 77 3.25 -19.35 44.69
N GLY A 78 3.19 -18.12 45.21
CA GLY A 78 2.43 -17.80 46.41
C GLY A 78 2.97 -18.47 47.68
N GLN A 79 4.23 -18.92 47.67
CA GLN A 79 4.84 -19.57 48.82
C GLN A 79 4.81 -18.66 50.07
N ALA A 80 4.61 -19.25 51.25
CA ALA A 80 4.46 -18.49 52.48
C ALA A 80 5.77 -17.86 52.99
N HIS A 81 6.91 -18.52 52.75
CA HIS A 81 8.22 -18.04 53.18
C HIS A 81 8.89 -17.19 52.09
N LYS A 82 9.33 -15.98 52.45
CA LYS A 82 10.03 -15.09 51.52
C LYS A 82 11.48 -15.54 51.32
N PRO A 83 11.95 -15.82 50.09
CA PRO A 83 13.34 -16.17 49.81
C PRO A 83 14.27 -15.04 50.25
N THR A 84 15.32 -15.39 51.00
CA THR A 84 16.29 -14.40 51.50
C THR A 84 17.59 -14.55 50.71
N PRO A 85 18.13 -13.47 50.12
CA PRO A 85 19.38 -13.56 49.36
C PRO A 85 20.53 -14.00 50.29
N PRO A 86 21.47 -14.82 49.80
CA PRO A 86 22.66 -15.17 50.55
C PRO A 86 23.44 -13.90 50.89
N ILE A 87 23.82 -13.75 52.17
CA ILE A 87 24.58 -12.60 52.65
C ILE A 87 25.98 -12.68 52.01
N THR A 88 26.19 -11.92 50.94
CA THR A 88 27.53 -11.70 50.39
C THR A 88 28.36 -10.95 51.44
N ALA A 89 29.56 -11.45 51.71
CA ALA A 89 30.45 -11.01 52.80
C ALA A 89 31.05 -9.60 52.60
N THR A 90 30.40 -8.70 51.86
CA THR A 90 30.83 -7.31 51.60
C THR A 90 30.11 -6.27 52.44
N ALA A 91 29.19 -6.67 53.34
CA ALA A 91 28.55 -5.77 54.31
C ALA A 91 29.08 -5.99 55.74
N LYS A 92 30.33 -5.58 56.00
CA LYS A 92 30.85 -5.38 57.37
C LYS A 92 31.43 -3.97 57.55
N SER A 93 30.51 -3.01 57.64
CA SER A 93 30.61 -1.79 58.44
C SER A 93 29.19 -1.20 58.38
N SER A 94 28.38 -1.15 59.43
CA SER A 94 28.66 -0.84 60.83
C SER A 94 27.46 -1.32 61.66
N GLN A 95 27.72 -1.97 62.79
CA GLN A 95 26.70 -2.22 63.81
C GLN A 95 26.63 -1.05 64.79
N GLY A 96 25.41 -0.74 65.20
CA GLY A 96 25.04 0.09 66.36
C GLY A 96 24.39 1.41 65.93
N ILE A 97 23.18 1.80 66.34
CA ILE A 97 22.33 1.44 67.48
C ILE A 97 20.87 1.69 67.05
N ALA A 98 19.94 0.91 67.58
CA ALA A 98 18.51 1.03 67.35
C ALA A 98 17.92 2.37 67.81
N THR A 99 17.15 3.02 66.94
CA THR A 99 15.97 3.81 67.31
C THR A 99 14.90 3.66 66.24
N SER A 100 13.78 3.08 66.65
CA SER A 100 12.52 2.99 65.94
C SER A 100 11.99 4.38 65.54
N GLY A 101 11.64 4.58 64.26
CA GLY A 101 10.78 5.70 63.86
C GLY A 101 11.18 6.50 62.61
N GLN A 102 11.79 5.92 61.58
CA GLN A 102 12.01 6.63 60.30
C GLN A 102 11.88 5.67 59.12
N LYS A 103 10.66 5.47 58.63
CA LYS A 103 10.41 4.91 57.29
C LYS A 103 9.94 5.96 56.29
N ASP A 104 9.45 7.11 56.77
CA ASP A 104 8.94 8.20 55.91
C ASP A 104 10.03 9.18 55.43
N GLN A 105 11.27 9.11 55.96
CA GLN A 105 12.34 10.05 55.55
C GLN A 105 13.15 9.58 54.34
N ILE A 106 13.19 8.27 54.04
CA ILE A 106 14.05 7.73 52.97
C ILE A 106 13.45 7.96 51.57
N ASP A 107 12.12 8.01 51.44
CA ASP A 107 11.45 8.38 50.17
C ASP A 107 11.48 9.90 49.90
N GLY A 108 11.49 10.73 50.95
CA GLY A 108 11.67 12.18 50.82
C GLY A 108 13.07 12.57 50.30
N ASP A 109 14.10 11.80 50.65
CA ASP A 109 15.48 12.13 50.30
C ASP A 109 15.85 11.78 48.86
N ARG A 110 15.21 10.77 48.25
CA ARG A 110 15.34 10.50 46.80
C ARG A 110 14.68 11.56 45.94
N SER A 111 13.57 12.13 46.42
CA SER A 111 12.79 13.16 45.73
C SER A 111 13.56 14.49 45.64
N LYS A 112 14.34 14.81 46.68
CA LYS A 112 15.22 15.98 46.76
C LYS A 112 16.39 15.94 45.79
N ILE A 113 16.97 14.76 45.55
CA ILE A 113 18.16 14.60 44.70
C ILE A 113 17.84 14.81 43.20
N LEU A 114 16.56 14.68 42.81
CA LEU A 114 16.10 14.80 41.42
C LEU A 114 15.32 16.09 41.14
N GLY A 115 15.22 17.01 42.11
CA GLY A 115 14.49 18.28 41.94
C GLY A 115 12.96 18.15 41.93
N PHE A 116 12.40 17.04 42.46
CA PHE A 116 10.95 16.82 42.47
C PHE A 116 10.18 17.57 43.57
N ASP A 117 10.89 18.14 44.55
CA ASP A 117 10.29 18.87 45.68
C ASP A 117 9.46 20.08 45.23
N GLU A 118 9.87 20.77 44.16
CA GLU A 118 9.15 21.93 43.62
C GLU A 118 7.81 21.52 42.99
N TYR A 119 7.74 20.36 42.34
CA TYR A 119 6.50 19.82 41.76
C TYR A 119 5.53 19.30 42.83
N ILE A 120 6.05 18.69 43.91
CA ILE A 120 5.24 18.18 45.02
C ILE A 120 4.61 19.32 45.84
N GLN A 121 5.31 20.46 45.96
CA GLN A 121 4.84 21.63 46.70
C GLN A 121 3.97 22.59 45.88
N SER A 122 3.95 22.42 44.56
CA SER A 122 3.17 23.26 43.65
C SER A 122 1.68 22.95 43.76
N ASP A 123 0.86 23.99 43.87
CA ASP A 123 -0.60 23.86 43.92
C ASP A 123 -1.16 23.57 42.52
N PRO A 124 -1.73 22.37 42.26
CA PRO A 124 -2.22 22.01 40.93
C PRO A 124 -3.25 23.00 40.39
N CYS A 125 -4.09 23.58 41.24
CA CYS A 125 -5.18 24.49 40.84
C CYS A 125 -4.70 25.81 40.24
N LYS A 126 -3.41 26.13 40.31
CA LYS A 126 -2.83 27.38 39.77
C LYS A 126 -2.31 27.25 38.35
N PHE A 127 -2.28 26.05 37.79
CA PHE A 127 -1.76 25.81 36.44
C PHE A 127 -2.88 25.78 35.41
N ASP A 128 -2.55 26.14 34.16
CA ASP A 128 -3.45 25.88 33.04
C ASP A 128 -3.37 24.41 32.65
N HIS A 129 -4.30 23.64 33.18
CA HIS A 129 -4.39 22.22 32.89
C HIS A 129 -4.75 21.91 31.43
N HIS A 130 -5.29 22.85 30.65
CA HIS A 130 -5.57 22.62 29.23
C HIS A 130 -4.26 22.56 28.43
N ASP A 131 -3.34 23.49 28.67
CA ASP A 131 -2.04 23.52 27.99
C ASP A 131 -1.11 22.40 28.47
N LEU A 132 -1.10 22.12 29.78
CA LEU A 132 -0.35 20.98 30.32
C LEU A 132 -0.87 19.65 29.77
N PHE A 133 -2.19 19.49 29.67
CA PHE A 133 -2.78 18.29 29.09
C PHE A 133 -2.45 18.16 27.60
N LYS A 134 -2.49 19.28 26.85
CA LYS A 134 -2.07 19.30 25.45
C LYS A 134 -0.63 18.77 25.33
N ALA A 135 0.32 19.34 26.06
CA ALA A 135 1.72 18.90 26.04
C ALA A 135 1.87 17.41 26.41
N LEU A 136 1.14 16.95 27.43
CA LEU A 136 1.13 15.55 27.83
C LEU A 136 0.59 14.63 26.74
N GLN A 137 -0.53 14.99 26.10
CA GLN A 137 -1.15 14.22 25.03
C GLN A 137 -0.24 14.14 23.81
N THR A 138 0.34 15.27 23.39
CA THR A 138 1.29 15.36 22.28
C THR A 138 2.50 14.45 22.54
N ALA A 139 3.13 14.55 23.72
CA ALA A 139 4.27 13.71 24.07
C ALA A 139 3.91 12.22 24.15
N THR A 140 2.70 11.89 24.62
CA THR A 140 2.22 10.51 24.67
C THR A 140 2.01 9.93 23.27
N LEU A 141 1.48 10.73 22.34
CA LEU A 141 1.31 10.36 20.94
C LEU A 141 2.67 10.16 20.26
N ASP A 142 3.61 11.09 20.45
CA ASP A 142 4.96 11.00 19.85
C ASP A 142 5.70 9.76 20.36
N PHE A 143 5.63 9.46 21.66
CA PHE A 143 6.13 8.20 22.22
C PHE A 143 5.45 7.00 21.55
N ARG A 144 4.14 7.05 21.32
CA ARG A 144 3.42 5.94 20.68
C ARG A 144 3.77 5.72 19.22
N LEU A 145 3.99 6.79 18.47
CA LEU A 145 4.39 6.72 17.06
C LEU A 145 5.85 6.29 16.90
N SER A 146 6.66 6.41 17.95
CA SER A 146 8.02 5.85 17.98
C SER A 146 8.07 4.33 18.15
N ASP A 147 6.95 3.68 18.51
CA ASP A 147 6.88 2.21 18.60
C ASP A 147 6.86 1.61 17.17
N PRO A 148 7.83 0.74 16.81
CA PRO A 148 7.95 0.21 15.45
C PRO A 148 6.77 -0.63 14.97
N TYR A 149 5.89 -1.11 15.87
CA TYR A 149 5.04 -2.25 15.52
C TYR A 149 3.55 -1.97 15.29
N CYS A 150 2.86 -1.05 15.99
CA CYS A 150 1.37 -1.18 16.01
C CYS A 150 0.51 0.03 16.39
N SER A 151 1.03 1.24 16.65
CA SER A 151 0.11 2.27 17.15
C SER A 151 -0.82 2.80 16.07
N LEU A 152 -0.35 3.11 14.86
CA LEU A 152 -1.14 3.85 13.85
C LEU A 152 -1.85 5.09 14.44
N GLY A 153 -1.25 5.68 15.50
CA GLY A 153 -1.83 6.74 16.32
C GLY A 153 -2.68 6.29 17.52
N TRP A 154 -3.08 5.02 17.63
CA TRP A 154 -3.84 4.52 18.79
C TRP A 154 -3.00 4.52 20.07
N LEU A 155 -3.56 5.18 21.09
CA LEU A 155 -3.06 5.12 22.46
C LEU A 155 -3.34 3.73 23.06
N SER A 156 -2.42 3.24 23.89
CA SER A 156 -2.67 2.01 24.65
C SER A 156 -3.81 2.20 25.66
N PRO A 157 -4.53 1.15 26.07
CA PRO A 157 -5.58 1.26 27.09
C PRO A 157 -5.10 1.92 28.38
N GLY A 158 -3.84 1.66 28.80
CA GLY A 158 -3.24 2.31 29.97
C GLY A 158 -2.98 3.80 29.77
N GLN A 159 -2.49 4.21 28.61
CA GLN A 159 -2.30 5.64 28.28
C GLN A 159 -3.63 6.37 28.22
N SER A 160 -4.62 5.79 27.54
CA SER A 160 -5.98 6.36 27.47
C SER A 160 -6.58 6.52 28.87
N TYR A 161 -6.45 5.51 29.73
CA TYR A 161 -6.93 5.56 31.12
C TYR A 161 -6.26 6.69 31.92
N VAL A 162 -4.93 6.84 31.84
CA VAL A 162 -4.20 7.90 32.55
C VAL A 162 -4.63 9.29 32.07
N LEU A 163 -4.78 9.48 30.75
CA LEU A 163 -5.26 10.75 30.20
C LEU A 163 -6.70 11.06 30.62
N GLU A 164 -7.58 10.05 30.66
CA GLU A 164 -8.96 10.18 31.13
C GLU A 164 -9.05 10.54 32.62
N GLU A 165 -8.24 9.91 33.47
CA GLU A 165 -8.14 10.25 34.89
C GLU A 165 -7.65 11.68 35.09
N TYR A 166 -6.64 12.12 34.33
CA TYR A 166 -6.17 13.51 34.38
C TYR A 166 -7.29 14.49 34.02
N CYS A 167 -8.01 14.25 32.92
CA CYS A 167 -9.12 15.10 32.51
C CYS A 167 -10.21 15.17 33.59
N SER A 168 -10.53 14.04 34.22
CA SER A 168 -11.57 13.93 35.25
C SER A 168 -11.19 14.68 36.53
N ARG A 169 -9.90 14.66 36.91
CA ARG A 169 -9.39 15.32 38.12
C ARG A 169 -9.25 16.83 37.98
N TYR A 170 -8.82 17.30 36.81
CA TYR A 170 -8.48 18.70 36.57
C TYR A 170 -9.49 19.46 35.71
N GLY A 171 -10.60 18.81 35.32
CA GLY A 171 -11.70 19.46 34.61
C GLY A 171 -11.38 19.84 33.16
N VAL A 172 -10.50 19.10 32.48
CA VAL A 172 -10.17 19.36 31.07
C VAL A 172 -11.36 18.97 30.18
N ARG A 173 -11.81 19.92 29.36
CA ARG A 173 -12.98 19.75 28.49
C ARG A 173 -12.74 18.68 27.41
N GLY A 174 -13.67 17.75 27.26
CA GLY A 174 -13.55 16.65 26.29
C GLY A 174 -13.45 17.12 24.83
N CYS A 175 -14.21 18.15 24.43
CA CYS A 175 -14.14 18.67 23.06
C CYS A 175 -12.74 19.23 22.75
N LEU A 176 -12.16 20.02 23.66
CA LEU A 176 -10.82 20.55 23.51
C LEU A 176 -9.76 19.45 23.40
N ARG A 177 -9.87 18.37 24.19
CA ARG A 177 -9.02 17.18 24.09
C ARG A 177 -9.06 16.57 22.69
N HIS A 178 -10.25 16.36 22.13
CA HIS A 178 -10.38 15.77 20.80
C HIS A 178 -9.96 16.73 19.68
N LEU A 179 -10.10 18.05 19.86
CA LEU A 179 -9.59 19.04 18.92
C LEU A 179 -8.07 19.04 18.86
N TYR A 180 -7.39 19.07 20.02
CA TYR A 180 -5.93 18.97 20.05
C TYR A 180 -5.45 17.64 19.51
N TYR A 181 -6.10 16.54 19.89
CA TYR A 181 -5.74 15.23 19.39
C TYR A 181 -5.92 15.11 17.87
N LEU A 182 -7.04 15.59 17.32
CA LEU A 182 -7.27 15.58 15.88
C LEU A 182 -6.24 16.44 15.14
N ASN A 183 -5.89 17.61 15.68
CA ASN A 183 -4.84 18.45 15.11
C ASN A 183 -3.48 17.76 15.14
N ASP A 184 -3.12 17.16 16.28
CA ASP A 184 -1.85 16.45 16.43
C ASP A 184 -1.78 15.26 15.46
N LEU A 185 -2.84 14.46 15.35
CA LEU A 185 -2.91 13.34 14.40
C LEU A 185 -2.75 13.83 12.96
N LEU A 186 -3.37 14.96 12.60
CA LEU A 186 -3.20 15.57 11.27
C LEU A 186 -1.77 16.04 11.02
N ASP A 187 -1.12 16.69 12.00
CA ASP A 187 0.27 17.12 11.88
C ASP A 187 1.20 15.95 11.53
N ARG A 188 1.00 14.79 12.17
CA ARG A 188 1.83 13.60 11.93
C ARG A 188 1.44 12.89 10.64
N ALA A 189 0.15 12.84 10.31
CA ALA A 189 -0.32 12.27 9.05
C ALA A 189 0.22 13.05 7.82
N GLU A 190 0.32 14.38 7.93
CA GLU A 190 0.94 15.23 6.89
C GLU A 190 2.47 15.03 6.82
N GLN A 191 3.12 14.68 7.92
CA GLN A 191 4.54 14.28 7.99
C GLN A 191 4.78 12.81 7.61
N THR A 192 3.87 12.21 6.85
CA THR A 192 3.93 10.83 6.31
C THR A 192 3.92 9.69 7.34
N PHE A 193 3.59 9.97 8.61
CA PHE A 193 3.29 8.88 9.56
C PHE A 193 1.98 8.19 9.17
N MET A 194 1.98 6.85 9.22
CA MET A 194 0.75 6.08 9.03
C MET A 194 -0.16 6.25 10.24
N ILE A 195 -1.28 6.95 10.05
CA ILE A 195 -2.34 7.13 11.05
C ILE A 195 -3.58 6.38 10.58
N ASP A 196 -4.24 5.67 11.48
CA ASP A 196 -5.48 4.96 11.19
C ASP A 196 -6.62 5.97 10.87
N PRO A 197 -7.23 5.91 9.67
CA PRO A 197 -8.36 6.77 9.31
C PRO A 197 -9.56 6.62 10.26
N GLN A 198 -9.74 5.45 10.87
CA GLN A 198 -10.81 5.21 11.85
C GLN A 198 -10.63 6.07 13.11
N LEU A 199 -9.38 6.31 13.52
CA LEU A 199 -9.04 7.14 14.67
C LEU A 199 -9.34 8.63 14.39
N LEU A 200 -8.97 9.11 13.20
CA LEU A 200 -9.33 10.45 12.72
C LEU A 200 -10.86 10.60 12.68
N HIS A 201 -11.57 9.58 12.19
CA HIS A 201 -13.02 9.59 12.11
C HIS A 201 -13.70 9.65 13.48
N TYR A 202 -13.24 8.86 14.44
CA TYR A 202 -13.76 8.91 15.81
C TYR A 202 -13.59 10.30 16.44
N SER A 203 -12.38 10.87 16.36
CA SER A 203 -12.08 12.19 16.91
C SER A 203 -12.86 13.30 16.21
N TYR A 204 -13.01 13.24 14.88
CA TYR A 204 -13.80 14.20 14.12
C TYR A 204 -15.29 14.15 14.49
N VAL A 205 -15.90 12.96 14.52
CA VAL A 205 -17.32 12.79 14.86
C VAL A 205 -17.61 13.27 16.29
N PHE A 206 -16.70 13.00 17.23
CA PHE A 206 -16.81 13.52 18.58
C PHE A 206 -16.88 15.06 18.58
N CYS A 207 -15.89 15.73 17.97
CA CYS A 207 -15.87 17.19 17.86
C CYS A 207 -17.10 17.76 17.14
N ALA A 208 -17.49 17.15 16.01
CA ALA A 208 -18.64 17.58 15.23
C ALA A 208 -19.95 17.49 16.05
N SER A 209 -20.14 16.43 16.85
CA SER A 209 -21.34 16.28 17.68
C SER A 209 -21.46 17.37 18.76
N HIS A 210 -20.33 17.77 19.33
CA HIS A 210 -20.23 18.84 20.31
C HIS A 210 -20.52 20.23 19.71
N VAL A 211 -19.98 20.50 18.52
CA VAL A 211 -20.17 21.77 17.81
C VAL A 211 -21.60 21.92 17.28
N SER A 212 -22.19 20.84 16.77
CA SER A 212 -23.55 20.82 16.23
C SER A 212 -24.65 20.78 17.30
N GLY A 213 -24.32 20.47 18.56
CA GLY A 213 -25.31 20.40 19.65
C GLY A 213 -26.22 19.17 19.61
N ASN A 214 -25.92 18.16 18.79
CA ASN A 214 -26.73 16.95 18.63
C ASN A 214 -26.36 15.89 19.69
N ARG A 215 -26.76 16.13 20.96
CA ARG A 215 -26.63 15.14 22.04
C ARG A 215 -27.99 14.65 22.53
N PRO A 216 -28.17 13.33 22.71
CA PRO A 216 -29.38 12.80 23.35
C PRO A 216 -29.47 13.18 24.85
N ASP A 217 -28.36 13.59 25.49
CA ASP A 217 -28.27 13.71 26.95
C ASP A 217 -27.93 15.11 27.50
N SER A 218 -27.96 16.18 26.70
CA SER A 218 -27.70 17.53 27.22
C SER A 218 -28.27 18.61 26.30
N SER A 219 -29.29 19.33 26.78
CA SER A 219 -29.94 20.47 26.10
C SER A 219 -29.12 21.77 26.10
N VAL A 220 -27.89 21.75 26.63
CA VAL A 220 -27.02 22.93 26.75
C VAL A 220 -25.74 22.68 25.96
N SER A 221 -25.58 23.40 24.83
CA SER A 221 -24.31 23.49 24.12
C SER A 221 -23.32 24.26 24.99
N THR A 222 -22.32 23.57 25.51
CA THR A 222 -21.30 24.15 26.38
C THR A 222 -20.05 24.58 25.63
N ILE A 223 -20.06 24.63 24.28
CA ILE A 223 -18.87 24.91 23.46
C ILE A 223 -18.46 26.39 23.48
N THR A 224 -17.16 26.68 23.55
CA THR A 224 -16.67 28.06 23.44
C THR A 224 -16.59 28.51 21.98
N MET A 225 -16.59 29.83 21.73
CA MET A 225 -16.36 30.34 20.37
C MET A 225 -14.98 29.94 19.83
N GLU A 226 -13.96 29.96 20.68
CA GLU A 226 -12.60 29.56 20.31
C GLU A 226 -12.52 28.07 19.89
N GLU A 227 -13.18 27.17 20.62
CA GLU A 227 -13.24 25.74 20.24
C GLU A 227 -13.98 25.57 18.90
N LYS A 228 -15.03 26.36 18.67
CA LYS A 228 -15.80 26.32 17.43
C LYS A 228 -14.97 26.81 16.23
N ASP A 229 -14.24 27.91 16.38
CA ASP A 229 -13.39 28.46 15.32
C ASP A 229 -12.25 27.49 14.98
N ARG A 230 -11.57 26.94 15.99
CA ARG A 230 -10.53 25.90 15.81
C ARG A 230 -11.07 24.65 15.14
N PHE A 231 -12.30 24.22 15.47
CA PHE A 231 -12.92 23.07 14.80
C PHE A 231 -13.08 23.31 13.29
N TYR A 232 -13.55 24.49 12.88
CA TYR A 232 -13.73 24.78 11.45
C TYR A 232 -12.39 24.88 10.69
N GLU A 233 -11.35 25.42 11.34
CA GLU A 233 -9.98 25.42 10.80
C GLU A 233 -9.48 23.98 10.58
N ILE A 234 -9.54 23.14 11.62
CA ILE A 234 -9.15 21.73 11.56
C ILE A 234 -10.00 20.97 10.54
N LYS A 235 -11.30 21.26 10.44
CA LYS A 235 -12.21 20.65 9.46
C LYS A 235 -11.78 20.95 8.01
N GLN A 236 -11.42 22.20 7.71
CA GLN A 236 -10.93 22.54 6.36
C GLN A 236 -9.60 21.86 6.06
N ARG A 237 -8.68 21.85 7.03
CA ARG A 237 -7.39 21.17 6.89
C ARG A 237 -7.56 19.66 6.65
N LEU A 238 -8.41 19.01 7.45
CA LEU A 238 -8.77 17.60 7.28
C LEU A 238 -9.39 17.34 5.91
N LYS A 239 -10.27 18.23 5.42
CA LYS A 239 -10.84 18.09 4.08
C LYS A 239 -9.75 18.08 3.00
N THR A 240 -8.82 19.03 3.03
CA THR A 240 -7.70 19.09 2.06
C THR A 240 -6.80 17.87 2.17
N PHE A 241 -6.51 17.40 3.38
CA PHE A 241 -5.76 16.17 3.60
C PHE A 241 -6.45 14.95 2.99
N LEU A 242 -7.75 14.76 3.22
CA LEU A 242 -8.51 13.64 2.66
C LEU A 242 -8.63 13.73 1.13
N GLU A 243 -8.78 14.92 0.56
CA GLU A 243 -8.75 15.15 -0.89
C GLU A 243 -7.42 14.67 -1.49
N HIS A 244 -6.31 15.00 -0.84
CA HIS A 244 -4.98 14.56 -1.25
C HIS A 244 -4.82 13.04 -1.14
N GLN A 245 -5.31 12.42 -0.06
CA GLN A 245 -5.25 10.96 0.14
C GLN A 245 -6.07 10.20 -0.91
N VAL A 246 -7.27 10.68 -1.26
CA VAL A 246 -8.11 10.06 -2.29
C VAL A 246 -7.51 10.28 -3.68
N THR A 247 -6.95 11.45 -3.97
CA THR A 247 -6.28 11.74 -5.26
C THR A 247 -5.02 10.88 -5.42
N ASN A 248 -4.30 10.61 -4.34
CA ASN A 248 -3.07 9.81 -4.33
C ASN A 248 -3.29 8.42 -3.71
N PHE A 249 -4.47 7.80 -3.94
CA PHE A 249 -4.87 6.58 -3.24
C PHE A 249 -3.85 5.44 -3.35
N ARG A 250 -3.14 5.32 -4.48
CA ARG A 250 -2.06 4.33 -4.66
C ARG A 250 -0.87 4.53 -3.71
N PHE A 251 -0.51 5.78 -3.44
CA PHE A 251 0.61 6.13 -2.57
C PHE A 251 0.20 6.18 -1.10
N ALA A 252 -1.00 6.72 -0.83
CA ALA A 252 -1.61 6.78 0.49
C ALA A 252 -1.89 5.38 1.06
N PHE A 253 -2.34 4.46 0.21
CA PHE A 253 -2.73 3.10 0.58
C PHE A 253 -2.05 2.08 -0.34
N PRO A 254 -0.75 1.82 -0.19
CA PRO A 254 -0.02 0.92 -1.08
C PRO A 254 -0.65 -0.49 -1.06
N PHE A 255 -1.02 -1.00 -2.24
CA PHE A 255 -1.70 -2.31 -2.42
C PHE A 255 -2.98 -2.46 -1.56
N GLY A 256 -3.69 -1.35 -1.33
CA GLY A 256 -4.89 -1.33 -0.50
C GLY A 256 -4.64 -1.50 1.01
N ARG A 257 -3.39 -1.43 1.46
CA ARG A 257 -3.02 -1.59 2.87
C ARG A 257 -2.99 -0.25 3.62
N PRO A 258 -3.40 -0.22 4.91
CA PRO A 258 -4.04 -1.32 5.64
C PRO A 258 -5.48 -1.59 5.14
N ASP A 259 -5.93 -2.85 5.26
CA ASP A 259 -7.22 -3.28 4.69
C ASP A 259 -8.38 -2.44 5.21
N GLY A 260 -9.18 -1.90 4.30
CA GLY A 260 -10.34 -1.07 4.64
C GLY A 260 -10.01 0.39 4.98
N ALA A 261 -8.73 0.78 5.06
CA ALA A 261 -8.34 2.17 5.38
C ALA A 261 -8.82 3.18 4.34
N LEU A 262 -8.74 2.86 3.04
CA LEU A 262 -9.28 3.70 1.98
C LEU A 262 -10.81 3.86 2.10
N LYS A 263 -11.53 2.77 2.39
CA LYS A 263 -12.98 2.81 2.62
C LYS A 263 -13.35 3.66 3.84
N ALA A 264 -12.59 3.54 4.93
CA ALA A 264 -12.74 4.39 6.11
C ALA A 264 -12.45 5.87 5.79
N THR A 265 -11.45 6.13 4.95
CA THR A 265 -11.10 7.48 4.46
C THR A 265 -12.23 8.10 3.64
N LEU A 266 -12.84 7.33 2.72
CA LEU A 266 -14.01 7.77 1.96
C LEU A 266 -15.22 8.04 2.87
N SER A 267 -15.44 7.20 3.89
CA SER A 267 -16.51 7.40 4.87
C SER A 267 -16.27 8.64 5.74
N LEU A 268 -15.02 8.89 6.14
CA LEU A 268 -14.64 10.11 6.85
C LEU A 268 -14.83 11.35 5.98
N LEU A 269 -14.45 11.29 4.71
CA LEU A 269 -14.64 12.38 3.75
C LEU A 269 -16.12 12.76 3.63
N GLU A 270 -17.02 11.78 3.53
CA GLU A 270 -18.47 12.03 3.52
C GLU A 270 -18.93 12.82 4.76
N ARG A 271 -18.43 12.47 5.96
CA ARG A 271 -18.74 13.17 7.21
C ARG A 271 -18.12 14.56 7.29
N VAL A 272 -16.94 14.75 6.71
CA VAL A 272 -16.25 16.06 6.68
C VAL A 272 -16.93 17.02 5.71
N LEU A 273 -17.44 16.52 4.58
CA LEU A 273 -18.15 17.34 3.61
C LEU A 273 -19.57 17.73 4.08
N ALA A 274 -20.19 16.94 4.96
CA ALA A 274 -21.49 17.27 5.56
C ALA A 274 -21.45 18.60 6.33
N LYS A 275 -22.56 19.36 6.28
CA LYS A 275 -22.68 20.65 6.98
C LYS A 275 -22.69 20.46 8.50
N ASP A 276 -23.44 19.46 8.97
CA ASP A 276 -23.53 19.00 10.35
C ASP A 276 -23.75 17.47 10.38
N LEU A 277 -23.77 16.86 11.57
CA LEU A 277 -24.02 15.41 11.69
C LEU A 277 -25.47 15.02 11.42
N SER A 278 -26.41 15.97 11.46
CA SER A 278 -27.86 15.76 11.29
C SER A 278 -28.32 15.78 9.85
N THR A 279 -27.66 16.56 8.99
CA THR A 279 -27.99 16.69 7.57
C THR A 279 -26.96 15.94 6.74
N PRO A 280 -27.32 14.77 6.17
CA PRO A 280 -26.42 14.08 5.26
C PRO A 280 -26.18 14.97 4.04
N ILE A 281 -24.95 14.98 3.56
CA ILE A 281 -24.61 15.63 2.29
C ILE A 281 -25.35 14.92 1.14
N SER A 282 -25.67 15.67 0.08
CA SER A 282 -26.26 15.08 -1.12
C SER A 282 -25.30 14.05 -1.74
N ARG A 283 -25.85 12.94 -2.23
CA ARG A 283 -25.08 11.92 -2.96
C ARG A 283 -24.39 12.53 -4.18
N ASP A 284 -24.99 13.52 -4.82
CA ASP A 284 -24.42 14.21 -5.98
C ASP A 284 -23.20 15.06 -5.62
N ASP A 285 -23.22 15.73 -4.47
CA ASP A 285 -22.10 16.57 -4.01
C ASP A 285 -20.88 15.72 -3.64
N ILE A 286 -21.08 14.59 -2.94
CA ILE A 286 -19.99 13.64 -2.66
C ILE A 286 -19.44 13.09 -3.97
N ARG A 287 -20.34 12.66 -4.88
CA ARG A 287 -19.94 12.08 -6.17
C ARG A 287 -19.17 13.07 -7.02
N TYR A 288 -19.58 14.34 -7.05
CA TYR A 288 -18.85 15.41 -7.73
C TYR A 288 -17.44 15.58 -7.16
N PHE A 289 -17.30 15.57 -5.83
CA PHE A 289 -16.01 15.70 -5.17
C PHE A 289 -15.09 14.51 -5.46
N ILE A 290 -15.60 13.27 -5.35
CA ILE A 290 -14.85 12.05 -5.65
C ILE A 290 -14.46 12.01 -7.12
N ARG A 291 -15.36 12.39 -8.04
CA ARG A 291 -15.05 12.49 -9.47
C ARG A 291 -13.83 13.38 -9.69
N LYS A 292 -13.83 14.60 -9.13
CA LYS A 292 -12.69 15.51 -9.24
C LYS A 292 -11.39 14.93 -8.68
N CYS A 293 -11.46 14.19 -7.57
CA CYS A 293 -10.28 13.51 -7.01
C CYS A 293 -9.75 12.43 -7.97
N LEU A 294 -10.65 11.64 -8.55
CA LEU A 294 -10.31 10.57 -9.49
C LEU A 294 -9.82 11.12 -10.84
N GLU A 295 -10.38 12.22 -11.35
CA GLU A 295 -9.86 12.94 -12.52
C GLU A 295 -8.40 13.37 -12.31
N ASN A 296 -8.10 13.98 -11.15
CA ASN A 296 -6.73 14.35 -10.79
C ASN A 296 -5.82 13.14 -10.52
N ALA A 297 -6.39 12.05 -10.00
CA ALA A 297 -5.68 10.80 -9.77
C ALA A 297 -5.24 10.18 -11.10
N ALA A 298 -6.09 10.19 -12.13
CA ALA A 298 -5.78 9.68 -13.47
C ALA A 298 -4.55 10.41 -14.04
N TYR A 299 -4.52 11.75 -13.96
CA TYR A 299 -3.38 12.55 -14.38
C TYR A 299 -2.12 12.21 -13.59
N THR A 300 -2.21 12.17 -12.26
CA THR A 300 -1.07 11.89 -11.38
C THR A 300 -0.51 10.48 -11.60
N ASN A 301 -1.39 9.49 -11.76
CA ASN A 301 -1.02 8.09 -12.00
C ASN A 301 -0.34 7.96 -13.37
N TYR A 302 -0.90 8.57 -14.42
CA TYR A 302 -0.32 8.53 -15.76
C TYR A 302 1.05 9.20 -15.81
N THR A 303 1.19 10.42 -15.26
CA THR A 303 2.46 11.13 -15.23
C THR A 303 3.54 10.30 -14.53
N ARG A 304 3.22 9.67 -13.39
CA ARG A 304 4.17 8.83 -12.65
C ARG A 304 4.59 7.59 -13.43
N VAL A 305 3.66 6.90 -14.10
CA VAL A 305 4.00 5.73 -14.93
C VAL A 305 4.82 6.13 -16.15
N SER A 306 4.46 7.24 -16.82
CA SER A 306 5.22 7.79 -17.92
C SER A 306 6.65 8.14 -17.51
N ASP A 307 6.84 8.76 -16.35
CA ASP A 307 8.15 9.09 -15.82
C ASP A 307 8.94 7.83 -15.43
N GLN A 308 8.27 6.82 -14.85
CA GLN A 308 8.89 5.53 -14.53
C GLN A 308 9.37 4.81 -15.80
N ALA A 309 8.54 4.76 -16.85
CA ALA A 309 8.88 4.13 -18.13
C ALA A 309 10.11 4.79 -18.76
N LYS A 310 10.21 6.12 -18.72
CA LYS A 310 11.39 6.86 -19.20
C LYS A 310 12.66 6.49 -18.44
N ILE A 311 12.58 6.39 -17.10
CA ILE A 311 13.74 6.02 -16.27
C ILE A 311 14.17 4.57 -16.52
N GLU A 312 13.22 3.64 -16.68
CA GLU A 312 13.53 2.25 -17.00
C GLU A 312 14.20 2.11 -18.36
N GLY A 313 13.67 2.77 -19.39
CA GLY A 313 14.29 2.81 -20.71
C GLY A 313 15.70 3.38 -20.69
N GLU A 314 15.96 4.43 -19.88
CA GLU A 314 17.32 4.96 -19.70
C GLU A 314 18.28 3.97 -19.03
N ARG A 315 17.80 3.18 -18.05
CA ARG A 315 18.63 2.20 -17.33
C ARG A 315 19.00 0.99 -18.19
N GLU A 316 18.10 0.53 -19.05
CA GLU A 316 18.39 -0.57 -19.98
C GLU A 316 19.50 -0.20 -20.97
N ILE A 317 19.52 1.06 -21.44
CA ILE A 317 20.59 1.60 -22.28
C ILE A 317 21.93 1.59 -21.53
N HIS A 318 21.95 2.00 -20.25
CA HIS A 318 23.18 2.02 -19.44
C HIS A 318 23.74 0.63 -19.15
N GLN A 319 22.87 -0.37 -18.92
CA GLN A 319 23.31 -1.76 -18.72
C GLN A 319 23.85 -2.41 -20.00
N GLN A 320 23.34 -2.03 -21.18
CA GLN A 320 23.83 -2.53 -22.47
C GLN A 320 25.14 -1.83 -22.91
N THR A 321 25.35 -0.57 -22.52
CA THR A 321 26.53 0.22 -22.90
C THR A 321 27.80 -0.07 -22.09
N ASP A 322 27.72 -0.80 -20.98
CA ASP A 322 28.91 -1.30 -20.26
C ASP A 322 29.72 -2.35 -21.04
N ASN A 323 29.19 -2.88 -22.17
CA ASN A 323 29.90 -3.86 -23.01
C ASN A 323 30.33 -3.37 -24.40
N GLU A 324 29.95 -2.19 -24.88
CA GLU A 324 30.49 -1.62 -26.13
C GLU A 324 30.27 -0.10 -26.19
N ILE A 325 31.37 0.65 -26.34
CA ILE A 325 31.36 2.11 -26.47
C ILE A 325 30.74 2.49 -27.81
N ILE A 326 29.45 2.82 -27.82
CA ILE A 326 28.82 3.60 -28.89
C ILE A 326 27.97 4.70 -28.25
N TYR A 327 28.46 5.95 -28.32
CA TYR A 327 27.65 7.14 -28.13
C TYR A 327 26.64 7.25 -29.28
N ASN A 328 25.47 6.63 -29.12
CA ASN A 328 24.29 7.01 -29.88
C ASN A 328 23.12 7.08 -28.89
N ASN A 329 22.68 8.30 -28.57
CA ASN A 329 21.27 8.51 -28.26
C ASN A 329 20.50 8.07 -29.50
N ASP A 330 20.17 6.78 -29.60
CA ASP A 330 19.39 6.25 -30.70
C ASP A 330 17.95 6.72 -30.53
N ASP A 331 17.69 7.95 -30.95
CA ASP A 331 16.36 8.57 -30.99
C ASP A 331 15.59 8.09 -32.25
N SER A 332 15.73 6.81 -32.57
CA SER A 332 15.18 6.22 -33.78
C SER A 332 13.65 6.09 -33.65
N PRO A 333 12.88 6.33 -34.74
CA PRO A 333 11.43 6.19 -34.71
C PRO A 333 10.96 4.83 -34.20
N ARG A 334 11.73 3.76 -34.49
CA ARG A 334 11.47 2.41 -34.01
C ARG A 334 11.59 2.30 -32.49
N LYS A 335 12.66 2.83 -31.91
CA LYS A 335 12.83 2.82 -30.45
C LYS A 335 11.70 3.55 -29.74
N LYS A 336 11.22 4.67 -30.30
CA LYS A 336 10.05 5.38 -29.73
C LYS A 336 8.78 4.53 -29.69
N ILE A 337 8.60 3.61 -30.64
CA ILE A 337 7.49 2.65 -30.62
C ILE A 337 7.73 1.57 -29.58
N ASP A 338 8.95 1.06 -29.46
CA ASP A 338 9.31 0.08 -28.43
C ASP A 338 9.11 0.68 -27.02
N ASP A 339 9.55 1.92 -26.78
CA ASP A 339 9.32 2.67 -25.53
C ASP A 339 7.82 2.89 -25.26
N LEU A 340 7.02 3.11 -26.30
CA LEU A 340 5.57 3.28 -26.20
C LEU A 340 4.85 1.96 -25.88
N ILE A 341 5.34 0.83 -26.42
CA ILE A 341 4.85 -0.52 -26.08
C ILE A 341 5.16 -0.81 -24.62
N HIS A 342 6.38 -0.56 -24.15
CA HIS A 342 6.74 -0.71 -22.74
C HIS A 342 5.86 0.14 -21.82
N LEU A 343 5.62 1.41 -22.20
CA LEU A 343 4.70 2.28 -21.48
C LEU A 343 3.27 1.70 -21.44
N ALA A 344 2.79 1.12 -22.55
CA ALA A 344 1.46 0.49 -22.60
C ALA A 344 1.37 -0.73 -21.66
N GLU A 345 2.42 -1.55 -21.59
CA GLU A 345 2.48 -2.69 -20.66
C GLU A 345 2.39 -2.22 -19.20
N LEU A 346 3.21 -1.23 -18.81
CA LEU A 346 3.16 -0.64 -17.47
C LEU A 346 1.81 0.00 -17.13
N CYS A 347 1.18 0.66 -18.10
CA CYS A 347 -0.17 1.21 -17.96
C CYS A 347 -1.21 0.11 -17.71
N ILE A 348 -1.16 -1.00 -18.45
CA ILE A 348 -2.03 -2.16 -18.26
C ILE A 348 -1.82 -2.75 -16.87
N GLU A 349 -0.58 -3.00 -16.47
CA GLU A 349 -0.25 -3.55 -15.15
C GLU A 349 -0.74 -2.65 -14.01
N LEU A 350 -0.55 -1.33 -14.14
CA LEU A 350 -1.01 -0.37 -13.14
C LEU A 350 -2.53 -0.45 -12.95
N LEU A 351 -3.29 -0.43 -14.05
CA LEU A 351 -4.75 -0.44 -13.99
C LEU A 351 -5.30 -1.80 -13.51
N GLN A 352 -4.65 -2.91 -13.87
CA GLN A 352 -4.99 -4.23 -13.32
C GLN A 352 -4.79 -4.27 -11.80
N GLN A 353 -3.66 -3.76 -11.30
CA GLN A 353 -3.45 -3.60 -9.86
C GLN A 353 -4.49 -2.70 -9.21
N ASP A 354 -4.94 -1.65 -9.92
CA ASP A 354 -5.97 -0.76 -9.40
C ASP A 354 -7.30 -1.49 -9.18
N CYS A 355 -7.69 -2.30 -10.18
CA CYS A 355 -8.85 -3.17 -10.10
C CYS A 355 -8.72 -4.18 -8.94
N GLU A 356 -7.56 -4.83 -8.80
CA GLU A 356 -7.36 -5.86 -7.77
C GLU A 356 -7.40 -5.30 -6.33
N HIS A 357 -6.82 -4.12 -6.10
CA HIS A 357 -6.60 -3.61 -4.74
C HIS A 357 -7.60 -2.54 -4.29
N TYR A 358 -8.18 -1.75 -5.21
CA TYR A 358 -8.98 -0.57 -4.84
C TYR A 358 -10.45 -0.65 -5.28
N GLN A 359 -10.80 -1.54 -6.22
CA GLN A 359 -12.18 -1.63 -6.74
C GLN A 359 -13.22 -1.85 -5.64
N GLU A 360 -12.94 -2.70 -4.64
CA GLU A 360 -13.89 -2.94 -3.55
C GLU A 360 -14.10 -1.71 -2.65
N ALA A 361 -13.09 -0.85 -2.47
CA ALA A 361 -13.23 0.40 -1.73
C ALA A 361 -14.11 1.41 -2.49
N PHE A 362 -14.02 1.42 -3.82
CA PHE A 362 -14.77 2.29 -4.72
C PHE A 362 -16.05 1.66 -5.29
N LYS A 363 -16.52 0.53 -4.76
CA LYS A 363 -17.69 -0.19 -5.30
C LYS A 363 -18.94 0.65 -5.53
N GLN A 364 -19.19 1.66 -4.69
CA GLN A 364 -20.34 2.59 -4.83
C GLN A 364 -20.12 3.68 -5.90
N TYR A 365 -18.90 3.79 -6.40
CA TYR A 365 -18.38 4.78 -7.35
C TYR A 365 -17.70 4.10 -8.54
N ASN A 366 -18.05 2.84 -8.84
CA ASN A 366 -17.42 2.05 -9.91
C ASN A 366 -17.51 2.77 -11.27
N ASP A 367 -18.59 3.50 -11.51
CA ASP A 367 -18.76 4.29 -12.72
C ASP A 367 -17.76 5.46 -12.82
N LEU A 368 -17.33 6.02 -11.68
CA LEU A 368 -16.28 7.05 -11.63
C LEU A 368 -14.88 6.43 -11.81
N LEU A 369 -14.66 5.16 -11.43
CA LEU A 369 -13.41 4.46 -11.73
C LEU A 369 -13.26 4.21 -13.23
N ILE A 370 -14.34 3.83 -13.92
CA ILE A 370 -14.34 3.70 -15.39
C ILE A 370 -14.03 5.06 -16.04
N GLU A 371 -14.58 6.17 -15.52
CA GLU A 371 -14.26 7.52 -15.99
C GLU A 371 -12.78 7.86 -15.76
N HIS A 372 -12.20 7.49 -14.61
CA HIS A 372 -10.76 7.60 -14.34
C HIS A 372 -9.92 6.81 -15.36
N GLU A 373 -10.28 5.56 -15.65
CA GLU A 373 -9.59 4.72 -16.63
C GLU A 373 -9.65 5.32 -18.04
N GLU A 374 -10.81 5.82 -18.47
CA GLU A 374 -10.95 6.49 -19.78
C GLU A 374 -10.13 7.78 -19.87
N ILE A 375 -10.04 8.57 -18.79
CA ILE A 375 -9.18 9.76 -18.75
C ILE A 375 -7.71 9.34 -18.82
N PHE A 376 -7.32 8.33 -18.05
CA PHE A 376 -5.96 7.80 -18.06
C PHE A 376 -5.55 7.36 -19.47
N TRP A 377 -6.40 6.58 -20.14
CA TRP A 377 -6.15 6.15 -21.51
C TRP A 377 -6.20 7.29 -22.53
N SER A 378 -7.01 8.32 -22.30
CA SER A 378 -7.02 9.52 -23.15
C SER A 378 -5.68 10.27 -23.08
N LEU A 379 -5.03 10.29 -21.92
CA LEU A 379 -3.67 10.85 -21.78
C LEU A 379 -2.64 10.03 -22.56
N PHE A 380 -2.71 8.70 -22.44
CA PHE A 380 -1.88 7.79 -23.24
C PHE A 380 -2.12 7.98 -24.75
N ALA A 381 -3.37 8.18 -25.17
CA ALA A 381 -3.73 8.34 -26.57
C ALA A 381 -3.02 9.54 -27.22
N VAL A 382 -2.88 10.65 -26.50
CA VAL A 382 -2.17 11.84 -27.00
C VAL A 382 -0.70 11.52 -27.28
N ASP A 383 -0.04 10.80 -26.38
CA ASP A 383 1.36 10.41 -26.56
C ASP A 383 1.50 9.36 -27.68
N MET A 384 0.56 8.41 -27.76
CA MET A 384 0.50 7.42 -28.84
C MET A 384 0.36 8.06 -30.22
N GLU A 385 -0.61 8.96 -30.39
CA GLU A 385 -0.81 9.68 -31.65
C GLU A 385 0.44 10.47 -32.04
N HIS A 386 1.06 11.16 -31.07
CA HIS A 386 2.29 11.91 -31.31
C HIS A 386 3.45 11.03 -31.81
N VAL A 387 3.62 9.84 -31.23
CA VAL A 387 4.68 8.91 -31.64
C VAL A 387 4.36 8.25 -32.99
N ILE A 388 3.10 7.90 -33.24
CA ILE A 388 2.66 7.31 -34.51
C ILE A 388 2.81 8.31 -35.66
N ASP A 389 2.46 9.58 -35.46
CA ASP A 389 2.58 10.63 -36.48
C ASP A 389 4.05 10.92 -36.87
N GLN A 390 5.00 10.62 -35.98
CA GLN A 390 6.44 10.73 -36.26
C GLN A 390 6.99 9.53 -37.05
N GLN A 391 6.22 8.45 -37.20
CA GLN A 391 6.69 7.27 -37.91
C GLN A 391 6.76 7.51 -39.41
N PRO A 392 7.72 6.89 -40.11
CA PRO A 392 7.73 6.87 -41.57
C PRO A 392 6.40 6.33 -42.14
N ILE A 393 6.00 6.87 -43.30
CA ILE A 393 4.75 6.53 -43.99
C ILE A 393 4.61 5.00 -44.24
N GLU A 394 5.73 4.29 -44.42
CA GLU A 394 5.75 2.82 -44.62
C GLU A 394 6.31 2.05 -43.41
N SER A 395 6.16 2.60 -42.20
CA SER A 395 6.46 1.89 -40.95
C SER A 395 5.26 1.05 -40.51
N TRP A 396 5.53 -0.19 -40.11
CA TRP A 396 4.54 -1.16 -39.61
C TRP A 396 4.89 -1.65 -38.20
N ASP A 397 5.90 -1.05 -37.58
CA ASP A 397 6.44 -1.47 -36.29
C ASP A 397 5.46 -1.22 -35.13
N SER A 398 4.39 -0.43 -35.36
CA SER A 398 3.37 -0.12 -34.36
C SER A 398 2.24 -1.15 -34.23
N PHE A 399 2.14 -2.15 -35.12
CA PHE A 399 1.08 -3.16 -35.02
C PHE A 399 1.09 -3.98 -33.71
N PRO A 400 2.25 -4.36 -33.13
CA PRO A 400 2.30 -5.00 -31.83
C PRO A 400 1.64 -4.16 -30.71
N LEU A 401 1.78 -2.82 -30.75
CA LEU A 401 1.11 -1.92 -29.81
C LEU A 401 -0.42 -2.04 -29.92
N PHE A 402 -0.94 -2.04 -31.16
CA PHE A 402 -2.37 -2.23 -31.39
C PHE A 402 -2.85 -3.58 -30.86
N GLN A 403 -2.12 -4.67 -31.14
CA GLN A 403 -2.49 -6.00 -30.67
C GLN A 403 -2.54 -6.07 -29.14
N LEU A 404 -1.50 -5.57 -28.46
CA LEU A 404 -1.43 -5.51 -27.00
C LEU A 404 -2.63 -4.77 -26.39
N LEU A 405 -2.90 -3.54 -26.87
CA LEU A 405 -3.98 -2.71 -26.33
C LEU A 405 -5.36 -3.29 -26.68
N ASN A 406 -5.55 -3.78 -27.90
CA ASN A 406 -6.81 -4.35 -28.34
C ASN A 406 -7.15 -5.64 -27.58
N ASP A 407 -6.17 -6.53 -27.39
CA ASP A 407 -6.36 -7.78 -26.65
C ASP A 407 -6.68 -7.51 -25.17
N TYR A 408 -6.09 -6.47 -24.58
CA TYR A 408 -6.46 -6.00 -23.25
C TYR A 408 -7.91 -5.44 -23.21
N LEU A 409 -8.22 -4.48 -24.08
CA LEU A 409 -9.50 -3.76 -24.06
C LEU A 409 -10.70 -4.64 -24.40
N ARG A 410 -10.54 -5.63 -25.28
CA ARG A 410 -11.63 -6.53 -25.68
C ARG A 410 -12.05 -7.49 -24.57
N LEU A 411 -11.14 -7.79 -23.63
CA LEU A 411 -11.43 -8.65 -22.47
C LEU A 411 -12.09 -7.86 -21.32
N HIS A 412 -12.07 -6.54 -21.39
CA HIS A 412 -12.60 -5.66 -20.35
C HIS A 412 -14.05 -5.28 -20.62
N ASP A 413 -14.98 -5.68 -19.74
CA ASP A 413 -16.42 -5.49 -19.95
C ASP A 413 -16.82 -4.02 -20.12
N THR A 414 -16.17 -3.10 -19.40
CA THR A 414 -16.55 -1.68 -19.35
C THR A 414 -15.80 -0.78 -20.34
N LEU A 415 -14.58 -1.17 -20.73
CA LEU A 415 -13.74 -0.40 -21.66
C LEU A 415 -13.85 -0.92 -23.10
N SER A 416 -14.42 -2.11 -23.30
CA SER A 416 -14.73 -2.62 -24.64
C SER A 416 -15.66 -1.65 -25.38
N ASN A 417 -15.27 -1.23 -26.59
CA ASN A 417 -15.95 -0.20 -27.37
C ASN A 417 -16.10 1.17 -26.67
N GLY A 418 -15.33 1.41 -25.60
CA GLY A 418 -15.21 2.70 -24.90
C GLY A 418 -14.54 3.77 -25.77
N ARG A 419 -14.37 4.99 -25.23
CA ARG A 419 -13.89 6.14 -26.03
C ARG A 419 -12.48 5.90 -26.55
N PHE A 420 -11.58 5.49 -25.67
CA PHE A 420 -10.21 5.16 -26.07
C PHE A 420 -10.15 4.02 -27.08
N HIS A 421 -10.96 2.97 -26.90
CA HIS A 421 -10.99 1.84 -27.83
C HIS A 421 -11.45 2.28 -29.23
N GLN A 422 -12.40 3.21 -29.33
CA GLN A 422 -12.80 3.80 -30.61
C GLN A 422 -11.65 4.60 -31.24
N GLN A 423 -10.98 5.44 -30.46
CA GLN A 423 -9.82 6.22 -30.90
C GLN A 423 -8.68 5.32 -31.40
N LEU A 424 -8.35 4.25 -30.66
CA LEU A 424 -7.34 3.26 -31.07
C LEU A 424 -7.67 2.65 -32.45
N ARG A 425 -8.94 2.30 -32.69
CA ARG A 425 -9.38 1.78 -34.00
C ARG A 425 -9.23 2.83 -35.09
N ASP A 426 -9.64 4.07 -34.83
CA ASP A 426 -9.60 5.14 -35.81
C ASP A 426 -8.15 5.51 -36.20
N THR A 427 -7.22 5.48 -35.25
CA THR A 427 -5.78 5.69 -35.49
C THR A 427 -5.17 4.57 -36.33
N PHE A 428 -5.50 3.31 -36.04
CA PHE A 428 -4.87 2.16 -36.71
C PHE A 428 -5.59 1.69 -37.99
N ALA A 429 -6.86 2.03 -38.19
CA ALA A 429 -7.63 1.66 -39.39
C ALA A 429 -6.92 2.04 -40.70
N PRO A 430 -6.45 3.30 -40.91
CA PRO A 430 -5.75 3.66 -42.13
C PRO A 430 -4.41 2.92 -42.29
N LEU A 431 -3.71 2.62 -41.19
CA LEU A 431 -2.46 1.86 -41.24
C LEU A 431 -2.70 0.42 -41.70
N VAL A 432 -3.71 -0.25 -41.15
CA VAL A 432 -4.08 -1.62 -41.56
C VAL A 432 -4.49 -1.66 -43.03
N ILE A 433 -5.33 -0.73 -43.49
CA ILE A 433 -5.75 -0.66 -44.91
C ILE A 433 -4.53 -0.52 -45.82
N ARG A 434 -3.63 0.42 -45.51
CA ARG A 434 -2.43 0.66 -46.32
C ARG A 434 -1.48 -0.53 -46.34
N TYR A 435 -1.35 -1.25 -45.22
CA TYR A 435 -0.56 -2.48 -45.17
C TYR A 435 -1.16 -3.58 -46.06
N VAL A 436 -2.48 -3.79 -45.98
CA VAL A 436 -3.16 -4.78 -46.84
C VAL A 436 -3.07 -4.39 -48.32
N ASP A 437 -3.24 -3.11 -48.67
CA ASP A 437 -3.08 -2.60 -50.04
C ASP A 437 -1.66 -2.85 -50.59
N LEU A 438 -0.65 -2.59 -49.77
CA LEU A 438 0.76 -2.81 -50.12
C LEU A 438 1.02 -4.31 -50.31
N MET A 439 0.59 -5.16 -49.37
CA MET A 439 0.75 -6.60 -49.46
C MET A 439 0.04 -7.19 -50.69
N GLU A 440 -1.17 -6.72 -51.00
CA GLU A 440 -1.90 -7.08 -52.23
C GLU A 440 -1.06 -6.81 -53.48
N SER A 441 -0.51 -5.59 -53.57
CA SER A 441 0.33 -5.16 -54.69
C SER A 441 1.64 -5.95 -54.76
N CYS A 442 2.29 -6.19 -53.61
CA CYS A 442 3.54 -6.93 -53.51
C CYS A 442 3.36 -8.40 -53.92
N ILE A 443 2.30 -9.06 -53.45
CA ILE A 443 2.03 -10.45 -53.80
C ILE A 443 1.67 -10.55 -55.30
N ALA A 444 0.85 -9.63 -55.82
CA ALA A 444 0.53 -9.58 -57.25
C ALA A 444 1.80 -9.43 -58.11
N GLN A 445 2.65 -8.46 -57.79
CA GLN A 445 3.92 -8.26 -58.51
C GLN A 445 4.87 -9.46 -58.39
N SER A 446 4.93 -10.10 -57.21
CA SER A 446 5.73 -11.30 -56.98
C SER A 446 5.29 -12.45 -57.89
N ILE A 447 3.98 -12.67 -58.03
CA ILE A 447 3.39 -13.63 -58.96
C ILE A 447 3.74 -13.27 -60.39
N HIS A 448 3.54 -12.01 -60.81
CA HIS A 448 3.86 -11.55 -62.16
C HIS A 448 5.32 -11.83 -62.55
N LYS A 449 6.29 -11.36 -61.75
CA LYS A 449 7.72 -11.54 -62.02
C LYS A 449 8.21 -12.97 -61.79
N GLY A 450 7.65 -13.67 -60.82
CA GLY A 450 8.05 -15.05 -60.47
C GLY A 450 7.73 -16.02 -61.60
N PHE A 451 6.51 -15.98 -62.13
CA PHE A 451 6.10 -16.87 -63.22
C PHE A 451 6.77 -16.58 -64.57
N GLU A 452 7.27 -15.36 -64.81
CA GLU A 452 8.11 -15.07 -66.00
C GLU A 452 9.45 -15.79 -65.97
N LYS A 453 9.97 -16.08 -64.77
CA LYS A 453 11.27 -16.73 -64.55
C LYS A 453 11.14 -18.18 -64.08
N GLU A 454 9.93 -18.70 -64.02
CA GLU A 454 9.63 -20.01 -63.44
C GLU A 454 9.99 -21.13 -64.43
N ASN A 455 10.74 -22.12 -63.95
CA ASN A 455 11.15 -23.28 -64.74
C ASN A 455 10.17 -24.46 -64.62
N TRP A 456 9.05 -24.26 -63.92
CA TRP A 456 7.97 -25.23 -63.69
C TRP A 456 8.44 -26.60 -63.17
N LYS A 457 9.55 -26.61 -62.43
CA LYS A 457 10.03 -27.81 -61.74
C LYS A 457 9.22 -28.00 -60.47
N SER A 458 8.71 -29.22 -60.27
CA SER A 458 7.97 -29.55 -59.05
C SER A 458 8.91 -29.49 -57.84
N LYS A 459 8.57 -28.62 -56.89
CA LYS A 459 9.06 -28.66 -55.50
C LYS A 459 7.92 -29.16 -54.63
N THR A 460 8.15 -30.19 -53.82
CA THR A 460 7.28 -30.69 -52.73
C THR A 460 5.77 -30.75 -53.01
N ARG A 461 5.05 -29.63 -53.07
CA ARG A 461 3.60 -29.53 -53.34
C ARG A 461 3.19 -28.53 -54.45
N GLY A 462 4.14 -27.97 -55.20
CA GLY A 462 3.88 -26.97 -56.24
C GLY A 462 5.12 -26.58 -57.06
N CYS A 463 5.14 -25.36 -57.59
CA CYS A 463 6.34 -24.70 -58.12
C CYS A 463 6.85 -23.65 -57.11
N ALA A 464 8.08 -23.17 -57.28
CA ALA A 464 8.68 -22.24 -56.33
C ALA A 464 7.86 -20.96 -56.16
N THR A 465 7.35 -20.38 -57.27
CA THR A 465 6.50 -19.18 -57.24
C THR A 465 5.15 -19.42 -56.58
N SER A 466 4.51 -20.59 -56.77
CA SER A 466 3.23 -20.88 -56.13
C SER A 466 3.35 -21.10 -54.62
N GLU A 467 4.47 -21.67 -54.17
CA GLU A 467 4.74 -21.88 -52.74
C GLU A 467 5.00 -20.54 -52.03
N ASP A 468 5.81 -19.66 -52.63
CA ASP A 468 6.05 -18.29 -52.14
C ASP A 468 4.76 -17.47 -52.08
N MET A 469 3.90 -17.56 -53.11
CA MET A 469 2.59 -16.90 -53.12
C MET A 469 1.70 -17.36 -51.96
N LEU A 470 1.54 -18.68 -51.78
CA LEU A 470 0.71 -19.24 -50.72
C LEU A 470 1.26 -18.87 -49.33
N TRP A 471 2.58 -18.87 -49.16
CA TRP A 471 3.21 -18.45 -47.91
C TRP A 471 2.91 -16.98 -47.58
N LYS A 472 2.98 -16.07 -48.57
CA LYS A 472 2.63 -14.66 -48.36
C LYS A 472 1.15 -14.42 -48.07
N LEU A 473 0.26 -15.18 -48.73
CA LEU A 473 -1.18 -15.12 -48.46
C LEU A 473 -1.50 -15.64 -47.05
N ASP A 474 -0.85 -16.72 -46.62
CA ASP A 474 -0.99 -17.27 -45.27
C ASP A 474 -0.47 -16.31 -44.20
N ALA A 475 0.68 -15.65 -44.44
CA ALA A 475 1.21 -14.61 -43.56
C ALA A 475 0.23 -13.43 -43.41
N LEU A 476 -0.36 -12.96 -44.52
CA LEU A 476 -1.37 -11.90 -44.49
C LEU A 476 -2.67 -12.36 -43.79
N GLN A 477 -3.05 -13.63 -43.95
CA GLN A 477 -4.19 -14.22 -43.25
C GLN A 477 -3.97 -14.26 -41.74
N CYS A 478 -2.79 -14.71 -41.30
CA CYS A 478 -2.43 -14.72 -39.88
C CYS A 478 -2.44 -13.31 -39.31
N PHE A 479 -1.83 -12.34 -40.01
CA PHE A 479 -1.86 -10.94 -39.62
C PHE A 479 -3.29 -10.41 -39.39
N ILE A 480 -4.20 -10.58 -40.36
CA ILE A 480 -5.58 -10.09 -40.25
C ILE A 480 -6.32 -10.78 -39.08
N ARG A 481 -6.10 -12.08 -38.88
CA ARG A 481 -6.71 -12.83 -37.78
C ARG A 481 -6.21 -12.34 -36.42
N ASP A 482 -4.91 -12.17 -36.30
CA ASP A 482 -4.24 -11.85 -35.04
C ASP A 482 -4.41 -10.37 -34.64
N LEU A 483 -4.98 -9.52 -35.52
CA LEU A 483 -5.43 -8.17 -35.16
C LEU A 483 -6.66 -8.16 -34.25
N HIS A 484 -7.49 -9.21 -34.29
CA HIS A 484 -8.75 -9.29 -33.53
C HIS A 484 -9.63 -8.04 -33.65
N TRP A 485 -9.81 -7.53 -34.87
CA TRP A 485 -10.40 -6.21 -35.08
C TRP A 485 -11.79 -6.07 -34.39
N PRO A 486 -12.02 -5.03 -33.58
CA PRO A 486 -13.22 -4.93 -32.75
C PRO A 486 -14.52 -4.73 -33.53
N ASP A 487 -14.46 -4.03 -34.67
CA ASP A 487 -15.60 -3.84 -35.55
C ASP A 487 -15.75 -5.05 -36.49
N ALA A 488 -16.81 -5.83 -36.26
CA ALA A 488 -17.13 -7.01 -37.07
C ALA A 488 -17.26 -6.67 -38.57
N MET A 489 -17.82 -5.51 -38.93
CA MET A 489 -18.02 -5.12 -40.33
C MET A 489 -16.68 -4.91 -41.04
N PHE A 490 -15.75 -4.23 -40.38
CA PHE A 490 -14.42 -4.00 -40.94
C PHE A 490 -13.58 -5.28 -40.96
N GLY A 491 -13.65 -6.09 -39.89
CA GLY A 491 -12.98 -7.40 -39.84
C GLY A 491 -13.45 -8.33 -40.97
N GLU A 492 -14.76 -8.44 -41.18
CA GLU A 492 -15.33 -9.21 -42.30
C GLU A 492 -14.91 -8.64 -43.67
N HIS A 493 -14.82 -7.32 -43.79
CA HIS A 493 -14.34 -6.67 -45.02
C HIS A 493 -12.90 -7.07 -45.36
N LEU A 494 -12.00 -7.04 -44.38
CA LEU A 494 -10.60 -7.47 -44.55
C LEU A 494 -10.52 -8.95 -44.93
N GLU A 495 -11.29 -9.81 -44.26
CA GLU A 495 -11.31 -11.25 -44.56
C GLU A 495 -11.86 -11.54 -45.97
N LYS A 496 -12.95 -10.86 -46.37
CA LYS A 496 -13.52 -10.99 -47.71
C LYS A 496 -12.52 -10.53 -48.78
N ARG A 497 -11.82 -9.43 -48.53
CA ARG A 497 -10.81 -8.89 -49.43
C ARG A 497 -9.64 -9.87 -49.61
N LEU A 498 -9.16 -10.46 -48.53
CA LEU A 498 -8.14 -11.50 -48.58
C LEU A 498 -8.59 -12.73 -49.38
N LYS A 499 -9.83 -13.20 -49.17
CA LYS A 499 -10.40 -14.33 -49.92
C LYS A 499 -10.48 -14.04 -51.42
N GLN A 500 -10.89 -12.83 -51.79
CA GLN A 500 -10.95 -12.40 -53.19
C GLN A 500 -9.54 -12.36 -53.81
N MET A 501 -8.58 -11.74 -53.12
CA MET A 501 -7.19 -11.68 -53.54
C MET A 501 -6.60 -13.08 -53.76
N ALA A 502 -6.79 -13.99 -52.80
CA ALA A 502 -6.34 -15.37 -52.90
C ALA A 502 -6.96 -16.09 -54.11
N SER A 503 -8.27 -15.91 -54.34
CA SER A 503 -8.97 -16.47 -55.50
C SER A 503 -8.38 -15.98 -56.82
N ASP A 504 -8.20 -14.66 -56.97
CA ASP A 504 -7.69 -14.05 -58.20
C ASP A 504 -6.26 -14.50 -58.51
N MET A 505 -5.44 -14.62 -57.46
CA MET A 505 -4.04 -15.05 -57.56
C MET A 505 -3.91 -16.54 -57.93
N ILE A 506 -4.73 -17.40 -57.32
CA ILE A 506 -4.79 -18.83 -57.66
C ILE A 506 -5.30 -19.01 -59.10
N GLU A 507 -6.32 -18.25 -59.52
CA GLU A 507 -6.82 -18.30 -60.90
C GLU A 507 -5.75 -17.84 -61.90
N ALA A 508 -5.01 -16.76 -61.61
CA ALA A 508 -3.92 -16.27 -62.43
C ALA A 508 -2.80 -17.32 -62.58
N CYS A 509 -2.42 -17.98 -61.48
CA CYS A 509 -1.48 -19.10 -61.50
C CYS A 509 -1.98 -20.25 -62.40
N GLY A 510 -3.24 -20.67 -62.23
CA GLY A 510 -3.86 -21.72 -63.03
C GLY A 510 -3.96 -21.39 -64.53
N LYS A 511 -4.22 -20.14 -64.90
CA LYS A 511 -4.22 -19.67 -66.29
C LYS A 511 -2.83 -19.73 -66.92
N ARG A 512 -1.78 -19.35 -66.19
CA ARG A 512 -0.39 -19.39 -66.69
C ARG A 512 0.13 -20.80 -66.83
N TYR A 513 -0.17 -21.69 -65.88
CA TYR A 513 0.19 -23.10 -66.00
C TYR A 513 -0.47 -23.77 -67.20
N ARG A 514 -1.76 -23.48 -67.45
CA ARG A 514 -2.45 -23.95 -68.66
C ARG A 514 -1.77 -23.47 -69.96
N ARG A 515 -1.28 -22.22 -70.00
CA ARG A 515 -0.52 -21.69 -71.15
C ARG A 515 0.89 -22.28 -71.29
N PHE A 516 1.46 -22.86 -70.23
CA PHE A 516 2.75 -23.53 -70.29
C PHE A 516 2.63 -24.97 -70.80
N ILE A 517 1.53 -25.66 -70.46
CA ILE A 517 1.27 -27.02 -70.94
C ILE A 517 0.78 -27.04 -72.40
N ALA A 518 -0.01 -26.03 -72.79
CA ALA A 518 -0.46 -25.84 -74.18
C ALA A 518 0.67 -25.29 -75.04
#